data_AF-A0A9P7NYQ6-F1
#
_entry.id   AF-A0A9P7NYQ6-F1
#
_cell.length_a   1.000
_cell.length_b   1.000
_cell.length_c   1.000
_cell.angle_alpha   90.00
_cell.angle_beta   90.00
_cell.angle_gamma   90.00
#
_symmetry.space_group_name_H-M   'P 1'
#
loop_
_entity.id
_entity.type
_entity.pdbx_description
1 polymer ?
#
loop_
_entity_poly.entity_id
_entity_poly.type
_entity_poly.pdbx_seq_one_letter_code
_entity_poly.pdbx_strand_id
1 'polypeptide(L)'
;MSHCHDEHAAHGGHDHGHDHDHDHDHSDDITPALQSSLYQQIVFDDIVALNESERDAGKVIVRKTWGERLSDEPELMSDADEQLLMTVPFSAQVKLHSILIRTSNSPSAPKTLHLFVNHDSMDFSTAEDLEPLQKIELSQTSDVQEIPVRRALFGNVQRLVLFFVDNFGDGDEPASRISYLGFRGEWTRLGKAPTNILYEAAPQPGDHAVRGTSTNKMGRGLGM
;
A
#
# COMPACT_ATOMS: atom_id res chain seq x y z
N MET A 1 49.88 -18.29 58.99
CA MET A 1 49.49 -17.33 60.05
C MET A 1 48.63 -16.26 59.43
N SER A 2 47.56 -15.88 60.12
CA SER A 2 46.47 -14.96 59.76
C SER A 2 46.85 -13.70 58.97
N HIS A 3 45.92 -13.18 58.17
CA HIS A 3 45.22 -11.91 58.49
C HIS A 3 44.03 -11.66 57.55
N CYS A 4 42.94 -11.14 58.11
CA CYS A 4 41.67 -10.79 57.48
C CYS A 4 41.53 -9.26 57.33
N HIS A 5 40.47 -8.84 56.63
CA HIS A 5 39.84 -7.50 56.55
C HIS A 5 40.55 -6.38 55.78
N ASP A 6 39.87 -5.88 54.75
CA ASP A 6 39.30 -4.53 54.54
C ASP A 6 38.97 -4.48 53.01
N GLU A 7 37.90 -3.92 52.43
CA GLU A 7 37.18 -2.67 52.63
C GLU A 7 35.79 -2.83 51.96
N HIS A 8 34.70 -2.41 52.61
CA HIS A 8 33.37 -2.26 51.99
C HIS A 8 33.15 -0.78 51.63
N ALA A 9 33.14 -0.46 50.33
CA ALA A 9 32.73 0.85 49.83
C ALA A 9 31.30 0.81 49.26
N ALA A 10 30.54 1.82 49.62
CA ALA A 10 29.13 2.00 49.39
C ALA A 10 28.80 2.50 47.97
N HIS A 11 27.73 1.94 47.39
CA HIS A 11 26.93 2.52 46.31
C HIS A 11 25.47 2.11 46.61
N GLY A 12 24.45 2.95 46.72
CA GLY A 12 24.21 4.25 46.11
C GLY A 12 23.17 4.09 45.01
N GLY A 13 21.94 4.57 45.24
CA GLY A 13 20.98 4.90 44.17
C GLY A 13 19.78 3.97 44.01
N HIS A 14 18.62 4.46 44.48
CA HIS A 14 17.29 4.07 44.03
C HIS A 14 17.16 4.30 42.53
N ASP A 15 16.59 3.34 41.79
CA ASP A 15 15.90 3.64 40.52
C ASP A 15 14.64 2.78 40.39
N HIS A 16 13.52 3.47 40.16
CA HIS A 16 12.19 2.91 40.01
C HIS A 16 11.98 2.56 38.54
N GLY A 17 12.08 1.28 38.20
CA GLY A 17 11.72 0.77 36.87
C GLY A 17 10.22 0.95 36.63
N HIS A 18 9.86 2.03 35.94
CA HIS A 18 8.53 2.22 35.38
C HIS A 18 8.41 1.40 34.10
N ASP A 19 7.64 0.32 34.20
CA ASP A 19 7.14 -0.46 33.07
C ASP A 19 6.24 0.47 32.24
N HIS A 20 6.74 0.90 31.08
CA HIS A 20 5.96 1.61 30.08
C HIS A 20 5.69 0.63 28.94
N ASP A 21 4.52 0.01 29.05
CA ASP A 21 3.83 -0.69 27.97
C ASP A 21 3.56 0.35 26.87
N HIS A 22 4.47 0.41 25.89
CA HIS A 22 4.29 1.23 24.70
C HIS A 22 3.38 0.48 23.75
N ASP A 23 2.08 0.72 23.90
CA ASP A 23 1.08 0.48 22.87
C ASP A 23 1.50 1.34 21.65
N HIS A 24 2.13 0.70 20.68
CA HIS A 24 2.59 1.35 19.46
C HIS A 24 1.38 1.67 18.57
N ASP A 25 0.86 2.89 18.75
CA ASP A 25 -0.11 3.49 17.82
C ASP A 25 0.55 3.70 16.45
N HIS A 26 0.23 2.81 15.49
CA HIS A 26 0.71 2.84 14.12
C HIS A 26 0.13 3.99 13.26
N SER A 27 -0.54 4.98 13.86
CA SER A 27 -1.09 6.13 13.12
C SER A 27 -0.01 6.95 12.38
N ASP A 28 1.22 7.01 12.89
CA ASP A 28 2.29 7.82 12.27
C ASP A 28 2.83 7.24 10.96
N ASP A 29 2.76 5.92 10.75
CA ASP A 29 3.20 5.24 9.52
C ASP A 29 2.30 5.51 8.31
N ILE A 30 1.05 5.93 8.54
CA ILE A 30 0.07 6.19 7.50
C ILE A 30 0.37 7.50 6.75
N THR A 31 0.93 8.47 7.45
CA THR A 31 1.11 9.86 6.99
C THR A 31 2.04 9.99 5.79
N PRO A 32 3.24 9.36 5.76
CA PRO A 32 4.14 9.45 4.61
C PRO A 32 3.61 8.70 3.40
N ALA A 33 2.91 7.56 3.58
CA ALA A 33 2.44 6.69 2.50
C ALA A 33 1.34 7.34 1.64
N LEU A 34 0.43 8.07 2.29
CA LEU A 34 -0.70 8.73 1.62
C LEU A 34 -0.29 9.99 0.85
N GLN A 35 0.75 10.72 1.29
CA GLN A 35 1.12 12.03 0.73
C GLN A 35 1.46 12.01 -0.76
N SER A 36 1.92 10.89 -1.29
CA SER A 36 2.21 10.72 -2.73
C SER A 36 1.38 9.61 -3.37
N SER A 37 0.29 9.18 -2.74
CA SER A 37 -0.60 8.19 -3.35
C SER A 37 -1.31 8.77 -4.58
N LEU A 38 -1.31 8.03 -5.68
CA LEU A 38 -2.06 8.36 -6.89
C LEU A 38 -3.45 7.71 -6.92
N TYR A 39 -3.89 7.10 -5.82
CA TYR A 39 -5.13 6.31 -5.74
C TYR A 39 -6.36 7.08 -6.24
N GLN A 40 -6.52 8.35 -5.85
CA GLN A 40 -7.64 9.19 -6.27
C GLN A 40 -7.61 9.56 -7.76
N GLN A 41 -6.47 9.39 -8.42
CA GLN A 41 -6.27 9.75 -9.81
C GLN A 41 -6.53 8.55 -10.72
N ILE A 42 -6.67 7.33 -10.20
CA ILE A 42 -6.95 6.14 -11.01
C ILE A 42 -8.41 6.17 -11.48
N VAL A 43 -8.62 5.91 -12.78
CA VAL A 43 -9.97 5.72 -13.34
C VAL A 43 -10.30 4.22 -13.27
N PHE A 44 -10.76 3.76 -12.10
CA PHE A 44 -10.89 2.32 -11.82
C PHE A 44 -11.78 1.55 -12.80
N ASP A 45 -12.86 2.18 -13.28
CA ASP A 45 -13.80 1.53 -14.19
C ASP A 45 -13.19 1.22 -15.57
N ASP A 46 -12.16 1.98 -15.96
CA ASP A 46 -11.46 1.89 -17.25
C ASP A 46 -10.18 1.04 -17.18
N ILE A 47 -9.87 0.45 -16.02
CA ILE A 47 -8.77 -0.53 -15.92
C ILE A 47 -9.16 -1.75 -16.76
N VAL A 48 -8.20 -2.25 -17.53
CA VAL A 48 -8.35 -3.47 -18.33
C VAL A 48 -7.27 -4.45 -17.89
N ALA A 49 -7.66 -5.68 -17.60
CA ALA A 49 -6.74 -6.79 -17.35
C ALA A 49 -7.01 -7.90 -18.38
N LEU A 50 -5.95 -8.43 -18.98
CA LEU A 50 -6.00 -9.57 -19.90
C LEU A 50 -5.43 -10.80 -19.20
N ASN A 51 -5.98 -11.96 -19.56
CA ASN A 51 -5.68 -13.26 -18.93
C ASN A 51 -6.01 -13.32 -17.43
N GLU A 52 -6.99 -12.57 -16.94
CA GLU A 52 -7.51 -12.72 -15.57
C GLU A 52 -8.54 -13.86 -15.50
N SER A 53 -8.37 -14.75 -14.52
CA SER A 53 -9.28 -15.88 -14.27
C SER A 53 -10.66 -15.46 -13.77
N GLU A 54 -10.69 -14.45 -12.91
CA GLU A 54 -11.91 -13.80 -12.46
C GLU A 54 -12.05 -12.44 -13.14
N ARG A 55 -13.23 -12.20 -13.72
CA ARG A 55 -13.53 -10.94 -14.40
C ARG A 55 -13.40 -9.78 -13.43
N ASP A 56 -12.74 -8.71 -13.89
CA ASP A 56 -12.51 -7.48 -13.17
C ASP A 56 -11.60 -7.64 -11.93
N ALA A 57 -10.96 -8.79 -11.69
CA ALA A 57 -10.07 -9.02 -10.55
C ALA A 57 -8.92 -8.00 -10.50
N GLY A 58 -8.38 -7.61 -11.66
CA GLY A 58 -7.40 -6.55 -11.77
C GLY A 58 -7.89 -5.20 -11.24
N LYS A 59 -9.18 -4.88 -11.44
CA LYS A 59 -9.81 -3.68 -10.86
C LYS A 59 -9.89 -3.77 -9.35
N VAL A 60 -10.29 -4.93 -8.84
CA VAL A 60 -10.55 -5.10 -7.41
C VAL A 60 -9.25 -5.00 -6.61
N ILE A 61 -8.14 -5.58 -7.08
CA ILE A 61 -6.85 -5.46 -6.38
C ILE A 61 -6.28 -4.03 -6.38
N VAL A 62 -6.57 -3.23 -7.41
CA VAL A 62 -6.18 -1.81 -7.50
C VAL A 62 -7.08 -0.93 -6.63
N ARG A 63 -8.35 -1.33 -6.42
CA ARG A 63 -9.30 -0.67 -5.51
C ARG A 63 -9.02 -0.93 -4.04
N LYS A 64 -8.13 -1.87 -3.69
CA LYS A 64 -7.70 -2.01 -2.30
C LYS A 64 -7.05 -0.71 -1.85
N THR A 65 -7.50 -0.20 -0.71
CA THR A 65 -6.87 0.96 -0.09
C THR A 65 -5.54 0.59 0.55
N TRP A 66 -4.75 1.59 0.97
CA TRP A 66 -3.53 1.34 1.74
C TRP A 66 -3.80 0.53 3.02
N GLY A 67 -4.96 0.68 3.65
CA GLY A 67 -5.34 -0.10 4.83
C GLY A 67 -5.57 -1.59 4.54
N GLU A 68 -6.04 -1.90 3.33
CA GLU A 68 -6.36 -3.27 2.90
C GLU A 68 -5.20 -3.95 2.16
N ARG A 69 -4.06 -3.26 2.00
CA ARG A 69 -2.91 -3.74 1.21
C ARG A 69 -2.35 -5.10 1.66
N LEU A 70 -2.54 -5.46 2.92
CA LEU A 70 -2.08 -6.72 3.51
C LEU A 70 -3.15 -7.82 3.48
N SER A 71 -4.35 -7.52 2.98
CA SER A 71 -5.38 -8.54 2.76
C SER A 71 -4.98 -9.40 1.56
N ASP A 72 -5.00 -10.73 1.74
CA ASP A 72 -4.69 -11.67 0.67
C ASP A 72 -5.80 -11.68 -0.38
N GLU A 73 -7.06 -11.65 0.06
CA GLU A 73 -8.22 -11.55 -0.82
C GLU A 73 -8.78 -10.13 -0.89
N PRO A 74 -9.42 -9.74 -2.01
CA PRO A 74 -9.42 -10.44 -3.30
C PRO A 74 -8.05 -10.40 -4.00
N GLU A 75 -7.74 -11.36 -4.86
CA GLU A 75 -6.49 -11.40 -5.63
C GLU A 75 -6.75 -11.45 -7.14
N LEU A 76 -5.74 -11.07 -7.92
CA LEU A 76 -5.69 -11.27 -9.36
C LEU A 76 -4.90 -12.54 -9.63
N MET A 77 -5.53 -13.52 -10.26
CA MET A 77 -4.92 -14.78 -10.70
C MET A 77 -5.03 -14.89 -12.22
N SER A 78 -3.97 -15.35 -12.89
CA SER A 78 -4.02 -15.63 -14.32
C SER A 78 -4.81 -16.89 -14.69
N ASP A 79 -5.41 -16.94 -15.88
CA ASP A 79 -6.33 -18.00 -16.29
C ASP A 79 -5.65 -19.15 -17.05
N ALA A 80 -4.91 -18.82 -18.11
CA ALA A 80 -4.38 -19.81 -19.05
C ALA A 80 -2.90 -20.15 -18.82
N ASP A 81 -2.09 -19.14 -18.50
CA ASP A 81 -0.63 -19.21 -18.35
C ASP A 81 -0.16 -18.13 -17.36
N GLU A 82 1.15 -18.01 -17.16
CA GLU A 82 1.75 -17.09 -16.18
C GLU A 82 1.67 -15.62 -16.54
N GLN A 83 1.29 -15.28 -17.79
CA GLN A 83 1.31 -13.92 -18.27
C GLN A 83 0.08 -13.12 -17.80
N LEU A 84 0.29 -11.89 -17.34
CA LEU A 84 -0.80 -10.95 -17.03
C LEU A 84 -0.49 -9.60 -17.65
N LEU A 85 -1.47 -9.00 -18.32
CA LEU A 85 -1.34 -7.65 -18.87
C LEU A 85 -2.42 -6.75 -18.29
N MET A 86 -2.02 -5.71 -17.59
CA MET A 86 -2.92 -4.74 -16.99
C MET A 86 -2.67 -3.34 -17.53
N THR A 87 -3.73 -2.64 -17.89
CA THR A 87 -3.72 -1.24 -18.27
C THR A 87 -4.45 -0.42 -17.23
N VAL A 88 -3.74 0.52 -16.61
CA VAL A 88 -4.26 1.43 -15.57
C VAL A 88 -4.29 2.86 -16.08
N PRO A 89 -5.49 3.42 -16.35
CA PRO A 89 -5.64 4.83 -16.73
C PRO A 89 -5.69 5.76 -15.51
N PHE A 90 -5.17 6.97 -15.70
CA PHE A 90 -5.22 8.07 -14.75
C PHE A 90 -6.06 9.23 -15.30
N SER A 91 -6.82 9.88 -14.42
CA SER A 91 -7.68 11.04 -14.71
C SER A 91 -6.90 12.36 -14.84
N ALA A 92 -5.60 12.34 -14.55
CA ALA A 92 -4.71 13.47 -14.64
C ALA A 92 -3.34 13.02 -15.16
N GLN A 93 -2.54 13.96 -15.63
CA GLN A 93 -1.14 13.68 -15.97
C GLN A 93 -0.35 13.43 -14.68
N VAL A 94 0.18 12.21 -14.54
CA VAL A 94 0.96 11.80 -13.37
C VAL A 94 2.44 11.66 -13.71
N LYS A 95 3.28 12.00 -12.74
CA LYS A 95 4.69 11.67 -12.69
C LYS A 95 4.87 10.53 -11.72
N LEU A 96 5.03 9.32 -12.25
CA LEU A 96 5.15 8.11 -11.45
C LEU A 96 6.52 8.06 -10.77
N HIS A 97 6.52 7.76 -9.47
CA HIS A 97 7.71 7.61 -8.65
C HIS A 97 8.00 6.15 -8.34
N SER A 98 6.96 5.41 -7.94
CA SER A 98 7.07 3.99 -7.60
C SER A 98 5.73 3.27 -7.78
N ILE A 99 5.83 1.96 -7.95
CA ILE A 99 4.71 1.02 -7.98
C ILE A 99 4.79 0.19 -6.70
N LEU A 100 3.68 0.08 -5.99
CA LEU A 100 3.54 -0.76 -4.81
C LEU A 100 2.91 -2.08 -5.24
N ILE A 101 3.60 -3.19 -5.06
CA ILE A 101 3.11 -4.51 -5.49
C ILE A 101 3.18 -5.44 -4.29
N ARG A 102 2.09 -6.15 -4.00
CA ARG A 102 2.10 -7.30 -3.08
C ARG A 102 1.66 -8.54 -3.82
N THR A 103 2.42 -9.61 -3.64
CA THR A 103 2.16 -10.92 -4.22
C THR A 103 2.15 -11.94 -3.07
N SER A 104 2.89 -13.04 -3.20
CA SER A 104 3.08 -14.06 -2.18
C SER A 104 4.53 -14.55 -2.22
N ASN A 105 4.96 -15.32 -1.23
CA ASN A 105 6.24 -16.03 -1.27
C ASN A 105 6.13 -17.41 -1.95
N SER A 106 5.19 -17.57 -2.88
CA SER A 106 4.97 -18.82 -3.62
C SER A 106 5.59 -18.75 -5.02
N PRO A 107 5.75 -19.87 -5.73
CA PRO A 107 6.22 -19.81 -7.11
C PRO A 107 5.24 -19.10 -8.07
N SER A 108 3.96 -18.97 -7.70
CA SER A 108 2.97 -18.14 -8.41
C SER A 108 3.24 -16.62 -8.32
N ALA A 109 4.25 -16.16 -7.58
CA ALA A 109 4.60 -14.75 -7.58
C ALA A 109 5.19 -14.33 -8.94
N PRO A 110 4.72 -13.25 -9.56
CA PRO A 110 5.35 -12.71 -10.76
C PRO A 110 6.81 -12.35 -10.54
N LYS A 111 7.65 -12.61 -11.54
CA LYS A 111 9.10 -12.43 -11.48
C LYS A 111 9.53 -11.25 -12.36
N THR A 112 9.09 -11.21 -13.62
CA THR A 112 9.47 -10.14 -14.55
C THR A 112 8.28 -9.22 -14.83
N LEU A 113 8.50 -7.92 -14.66
CA LEU A 113 7.55 -6.85 -14.96
C LEU A 113 8.10 -5.90 -16.03
N HIS A 114 7.38 -5.78 -17.13
CA HIS A 114 7.60 -4.82 -18.19
C HIS A 114 6.62 -3.65 -18.07
N LEU A 115 7.15 -2.43 -18.17
CA LEU A 115 6.35 -1.20 -18.06
C LEU A 115 6.30 -0.43 -19.38
N PHE A 116 5.10 -0.04 -19.78
CA PHE A 116 4.84 0.84 -20.91
C PHE A 116 3.91 1.98 -20.48
N VAL A 117 3.89 3.07 -21.26
CA VAL A 117 3.05 4.23 -20.95
C VAL A 117 2.35 4.75 -22.19
N ASN A 118 1.16 5.32 -22.00
CA ASN A 118 0.40 6.07 -23.00
C ASN A 118 0.11 5.31 -24.29
N HIS A 119 -0.19 4.02 -24.18
CA HIS A 119 -0.64 3.18 -25.28
C HIS A 119 -2.14 2.93 -25.17
N ASP A 120 -2.94 3.32 -26.17
CA ASP A 120 -4.42 3.28 -26.06
C ASP A 120 -4.97 1.86 -25.81
N SER A 121 -4.39 0.87 -26.49
CA SER A 121 -4.66 -0.55 -26.31
C SER A 121 -3.38 -1.33 -26.51
N MET A 122 -3.01 -2.19 -25.56
CA MET A 122 -1.85 -3.08 -25.68
C MET A 122 -2.30 -4.52 -25.43
N ASP A 123 -1.90 -5.42 -26.31
CA ASP A 123 -2.08 -6.86 -26.19
C ASP A 123 -0.73 -7.55 -25.98
N PHE A 124 -0.76 -8.87 -25.76
CA PHE A 124 0.44 -9.67 -25.51
C PHE A 124 1.43 -9.61 -26.67
N SER A 125 0.98 -9.76 -27.92
CA SER A 125 1.84 -9.68 -29.10
C SER A 125 2.58 -8.34 -29.18
N THR A 126 1.87 -7.24 -28.96
CA THR A 126 2.46 -5.89 -28.99
C THR A 126 3.43 -5.68 -27.83
N ALA A 127 3.11 -6.21 -26.64
CA ALA A 127 3.95 -6.10 -25.46
C ALA A 127 5.24 -6.94 -25.55
N GLU A 128 5.22 -8.03 -26.32
CA GLU A 128 6.39 -8.86 -26.60
C GLU A 128 7.30 -8.25 -27.68
N ASP A 129 6.73 -7.59 -28.69
CA ASP A 129 7.47 -6.97 -29.80
C ASP A 129 8.10 -5.61 -29.45
N LEU A 130 7.45 -4.83 -28.56
CA LEU A 130 7.92 -3.49 -28.19
C LEU A 130 8.95 -3.54 -27.05
N GLU A 131 9.99 -2.72 -27.15
CA GLU A 131 10.91 -2.52 -26.03
C GLU A 131 10.19 -1.75 -24.89
N PRO A 132 10.06 -2.32 -23.69
CA PRO A 132 9.44 -1.62 -22.57
C PRO A 132 10.30 -0.44 -22.11
N LEU A 133 9.66 0.60 -21.59
CA LEU A 133 10.36 1.76 -21.04
C LEU A 133 11.25 1.37 -19.86
N GLN A 134 10.81 0.38 -19.09
CA GLN A 134 11.59 -0.20 -18.00
C GLN A 134 11.21 -1.67 -17.81
N LYS A 135 12.24 -2.53 -17.72
CA LYS A 135 12.16 -3.92 -17.28
C LYS A 135 12.54 -3.98 -15.81
N ILE A 136 11.80 -4.74 -15.02
CA ILE A 136 11.97 -4.85 -13.58
C ILE A 136 11.90 -6.33 -13.20
N GLU A 137 12.89 -6.80 -12.45
CA GLU A 137 12.81 -8.08 -11.74
C GLU A 137 12.24 -7.83 -10.35
N LEU A 138 11.17 -8.54 -10.02
CA LEU A 138 10.51 -8.50 -8.73
C LEU A 138 11.15 -9.50 -7.77
N SER A 139 10.95 -9.29 -6.48
CA SER A 139 11.36 -10.26 -5.46
C SER A 139 10.23 -11.23 -5.16
N GLN A 140 10.57 -12.49 -4.88
CA GLN A 140 9.62 -13.47 -4.34
C GLN A 140 9.41 -13.20 -2.85
N THR A 141 8.34 -12.49 -2.50
CA THR A 141 8.02 -12.12 -1.10
C THR A 141 6.54 -11.85 -0.92
N SER A 142 6.05 -12.07 0.30
CA SER A 142 4.69 -11.69 0.74
C SER A 142 4.58 -10.24 1.21
N ASP A 143 5.70 -9.54 1.33
CA ASP A 143 5.73 -8.14 1.74
C ASP A 143 5.31 -7.21 0.58
N VAL A 144 4.83 -6.02 0.93
CA VAL A 144 4.57 -4.97 -0.07
C VAL A 144 5.90 -4.43 -0.58
N GLN A 145 6.18 -4.65 -1.86
CA GLN A 145 7.37 -4.16 -2.54
C GLN A 145 7.12 -2.75 -3.08
N GLU A 146 7.95 -1.79 -2.70
CA GLU A 146 7.98 -0.48 -3.35
C GLU A 146 9.04 -0.48 -4.46
N ILE A 147 8.56 -0.57 -5.70
CA ILE A 147 9.38 -0.66 -6.90
C ILE A 147 9.58 0.73 -7.49
N PRO A 148 10.78 1.33 -7.40
CA PRO A 148 11.02 2.64 -7.97
C PRO A 148 11.09 2.58 -9.50
N VAL A 149 10.52 3.59 -10.15
CA VAL A 149 10.67 3.78 -11.60
C VAL A 149 11.70 4.87 -11.91
N ARG A 150 12.28 4.83 -13.10
CA ARG A 150 13.14 5.90 -13.62
C ARG A 150 12.29 7.13 -13.92
N ARG A 151 12.08 7.99 -12.93
CA ARG A 151 11.17 9.15 -12.98
C ARG A 151 11.29 10.01 -14.26
N ALA A 152 12.48 10.10 -14.85
CA ALA A 152 12.70 10.81 -16.12
C ALA A 152 11.88 10.23 -17.30
N LEU A 153 11.62 8.92 -17.30
CA LEU A 153 10.85 8.21 -18.32
C LEU A 153 9.34 8.24 -18.03
N PHE A 154 8.95 8.44 -16.76
CA PHE A 154 7.56 8.36 -16.30
C PHE A 154 7.03 9.71 -15.81
N GLY A 155 7.43 10.81 -16.43
CA GLY A 155 7.02 12.17 -16.04
C GLY A 155 5.67 12.65 -16.56
N ASN A 156 5.12 11.97 -17.57
CA ASN A 156 3.86 12.31 -18.22
C ASN A 156 3.08 11.03 -18.53
N VAL A 157 2.59 10.37 -17.49
CA VAL A 157 1.81 9.13 -17.60
C VAL A 157 0.33 9.49 -17.49
N GLN A 158 -0.45 9.10 -18.50
CA GLN A 158 -1.91 9.10 -18.47
C GLN A 158 -2.45 7.68 -18.43
N ARG A 159 -1.70 6.72 -18.96
CA ARG A 159 -2.03 5.31 -18.94
C ARG A 159 -0.75 4.52 -18.70
N LEU A 160 -0.76 3.64 -17.71
CA LEU A 160 0.35 2.75 -17.40
C LEU A 160 -0.03 1.33 -17.79
N VAL A 161 0.82 0.64 -18.56
CA VAL A 161 0.66 -0.78 -18.85
C VAL A 161 1.69 -1.55 -18.03
N LEU A 162 1.21 -2.55 -17.29
CA LEU A 162 2.00 -3.51 -16.54
C LEU A 162 1.87 -4.87 -17.23
N PHE A 163 2.96 -5.37 -17.78
CA PHE A 163 3.02 -6.71 -18.36
C PHE A 163 3.90 -7.60 -17.49
N PHE A 164 3.25 -8.51 -16.76
CA PHE A 164 3.91 -9.57 -15.99
C PHE A 164 4.17 -10.73 -16.94
N VAL A 165 5.44 -11.03 -17.18
CA VAL A 165 5.89 -11.93 -18.27
C VAL A 165 5.96 -13.38 -17.81
N ASP A 166 6.46 -13.59 -16.60
CA ASP A 166 6.72 -14.90 -16.01
C ASP A 166 6.54 -14.86 -14.49
N ASN A 167 6.59 -16.03 -13.86
CA ASN A 167 6.57 -16.19 -12.41
C ASN A 167 7.80 -16.95 -11.88
N PHE A 168 7.85 -17.15 -10.55
CA PHE A 168 8.92 -17.89 -9.87
C PHE A 168 8.76 -19.41 -9.92
N GLY A 169 7.77 -19.93 -10.64
CA GLY A 169 7.53 -21.35 -10.85
C GLY A 169 8.36 -21.96 -11.98
N ASP A 170 9.07 -21.14 -12.77
CA ASP A 170 9.91 -21.58 -13.89
C ASP A 170 9.19 -22.57 -14.84
N GLY A 171 7.88 -22.35 -15.06
CA GLY A 171 7.00 -23.17 -15.91
C GLY A 171 6.28 -24.34 -15.23
N ASP A 172 6.64 -24.69 -13.98
CA ASP A 172 5.94 -25.72 -13.20
C ASP A 172 4.66 -25.17 -12.53
N GLU A 173 4.62 -23.86 -12.25
CA GLU A 173 3.40 -23.18 -11.80
C GLU A 173 2.78 -22.35 -12.92
N PRO A 174 1.61 -22.74 -13.44
CA PRO A 174 1.02 -22.09 -14.61
C PRO A 174 0.34 -20.77 -14.29
N ALA A 175 0.11 -20.43 -13.02
CA ALA A 175 -0.69 -19.27 -12.63
C ALA A 175 0.12 -18.24 -11.84
N SER A 176 0.04 -16.97 -12.26
CA SER A 176 0.56 -15.81 -11.55
C SER A 176 -0.49 -15.21 -10.62
N ARG A 177 -0.10 -14.82 -9.41
CA ARG A 177 -0.99 -14.26 -8.38
C ARG A 177 -0.50 -12.94 -7.81
N ILE A 178 -1.37 -11.93 -7.78
CA ILE A 178 -1.09 -10.58 -7.27
C ILE A 178 -2.22 -10.17 -6.32
N SER A 179 -1.89 -9.81 -5.08
CA SER A 179 -2.88 -9.47 -4.06
C SER A 179 -3.10 -7.96 -3.92
N TYR A 180 -2.12 -7.11 -4.28
CA TYR A 180 -2.28 -5.66 -4.19
C TYR A 180 -1.45 -4.93 -5.23
N LEU A 181 -2.03 -3.86 -5.78
CA LEU A 181 -1.35 -2.94 -6.68
C LEU A 181 -1.68 -1.48 -6.33
N GLY A 182 -0.66 -0.68 -6.06
CA GLY A 182 -0.78 0.75 -5.77
C GLY A 182 0.26 1.57 -6.50
N PHE A 183 0.04 2.87 -6.59
CA PHE A 183 0.91 3.77 -7.35
C PHE A 183 1.22 5.02 -6.55
N ARG A 184 2.49 5.43 -6.58
CA ARG A 184 2.95 6.65 -5.93
C ARG A 184 3.60 7.61 -6.92
N GLY A 185 3.39 8.89 -6.72
CA GLY A 185 3.89 9.93 -7.60
C GLY A 185 3.37 11.31 -7.27
N GLU A 186 3.54 12.20 -8.24
CA GLU A 186 2.96 13.53 -8.27
C GLU A 186 1.94 13.56 -9.40
N TRP A 187 0.89 14.35 -9.26
CA TRP A 187 -0.05 14.58 -10.35
C TRP A 187 -0.26 16.07 -10.56
N THR A 188 -0.53 16.44 -11.81
CA THR A 188 -0.86 17.82 -12.17
C THR A 188 -2.22 17.83 -12.87
N ARG A 189 -3.12 18.69 -12.39
CA ARG A 189 -4.43 18.88 -13.02
C ARG A 189 -4.20 19.42 -14.43
N LEU A 190 -4.71 18.72 -15.46
CA LEU A 190 -4.86 19.30 -16.78
C LEU A 190 -5.91 20.42 -16.68
N GLY A 191 -5.47 21.66 -16.41
CA GLY A 191 -6.33 22.84 -16.28
C GLY A 191 -6.51 23.35 -14.84
N LYS A 192 -6.05 24.59 -14.62
CA LYS A 192 -6.02 25.45 -13.40
C LYS A 192 -5.76 24.77 -12.05
N ALA A 193 -4.67 25.23 -11.41
CA ALA A 193 -4.09 24.76 -10.15
C ALA A 193 -5.11 24.50 -9.02
N PRO A 194 -4.92 23.45 -8.19
CA PRO A 194 -5.81 23.20 -7.05
C PRO A 194 -5.50 24.15 -5.89
N THR A 195 -6.51 24.88 -5.43
CA THR A 195 -6.56 25.36 -4.04
C THR A 195 -7.33 24.33 -3.21
N ASN A 196 -6.69 23.87 -2.14
CA ASN A 196 -7.28 23.10 -1.05
C ASN A 196 -7.67 21.64 -1.38
N ILE A 197 -6.75 20.71 -1.13
CA ILE A 197 -7.10 19.30 -0.89
C ILE A 197 -7.29 19.19 0.63
N LEU A 198 -8.54 19.36 1.08
CA LEU A 198 -8.92 19.00 2.45
C LEU A 198 -9.11 17.47 2.46
N TYR A 199 -8.17 16.75 3.05
CA TYR A 199 -8.33 15.31 3.29
C TYR A 199 -9.24 15.13 4.50
N GLU A 200 -10.43 14.57 4.28
CA GLU A 200 -11.31 14.14 5.36
C GLU A 200 -10.73 12.86 5.99
N ALA A 201 -9.83 13.05 6.96
CA ALA A 201 -9.58 12.05 7.98
C ALA A 201 -10.15 12.60 9.29
N ALA A 202 -11.45 12.37 9.51
CA ALA A 202 -12.03 12.47 10.84
C ALA A 202 -12.76 11.16 11.14
N PRO A 203 -12.14 10.23 11.89
CA PRO A 203 -12.92 9.37 12.75
C PRO A 203 -13.76 10.30 13.63
N GLN A 204 -15.09 10.29 13.51
CA GLN A 204 -15.94 11.05 14.44
C GLN A 204 -15.75 10.45 15.83
N PRO A 205 -15.18 11.18 16.82
CA PRO A 205 -14.98 10.67 18.17
C PRO A 205 -16.29 10.85 18.94
N GLY A 206 -17.33 10.14 18.50
CA GLY A 206 -18.71 10.50 18.82
C GLY A 206 -19.65 9.36 19.18
N ASP A 207 -19.24 8.10 19.33
CA ASP A 207 -20.22 7.06 19.73
C ASP A 207 -19.69 5.85 20.52
N HIS A 208 -18.80 6.09 21.49
CA HIS A 208 -18.66 5.16 22.62
C HIS A 208 -19.21 5.85 23.88
N ALA A 209 -20.48 5.59 24.17
CA ALA A 209 -21.19 6.11 25.32
C ALA A 209 -20.52 5.66 26.63
N VAL A 210 -19.83 6.60 27.29
CA VAL A 210 -19.43 6.44 28.70
C VAL A 210 -20.70 6.43 29.55
N ARG A 211 -21.11 5.24 29.97
CA ARG A 211 -22.22 5.04 30.90
C ARG A 211 -21.77 5.43 32.30
N GLY A 212 -21.93 6.69 32.68
CA GLY A 212 -21.66 7.16 34.03
C GLY A 212 -22.26 8.52 34.35
N THR A 213 -23.43 8.53 34.99
CA THR A 213 -23.76 9.26 36.23
C THR A 213 -25.27 9.54 36.33
N SER A 214 -25.95 8.78 37.16
CA SER A 214 -27.31 9.09 37.61
C SER A 214 -27.25 10.30 38.54
N THR A 215 -27.82 11.41 38.09
CA THR A 215 -28.13 12.55 38.93
C THR A 215 -29.39 12.23 39.75
N ASN A 216 -29.39 12.53 41.05
CA ASN A 216 -30.63 12.95 41.70
C ASN A 216 -30.33 14.03 42.74
N LYS A 217 -30.65 15.28 42.36
CA LYS A 217 -30.74 16.42 43.26
C LYS A 217 -32.06 16.29 44.04
N MET A 218 -31.98 16.16 45.36
CA MET A 218 -33.13 16.43 46.24
C MET A 218 -32.92 17.81 46.85
N GLY A 219 -33.90 18.70 46.65
CA GLY A 219 -33.80 20.11 47.01
C GLY A 219 -34.42 20.48 48.35
N ARG A 220 -34.56 21.82 48.46
CA ARG A 220 -35.50 22.60 49.26
C ARG A 220 -34.98 23.10 50.63
N GLY A 221 -34.94 24.43 50.74
CA GLY A 221 -34.73 25.17 51.98
C GLY A 221 -36.02 25.53 52.72
N LEU A 222 -35.88 26.49 53.65
CA LEU A 222 -36.78 27.01 54.72
C LEU A 222 -36.51 26.29 56.06
N GLY A 223 -36.26 26.94 57.19
CA GLY A 223 -36.26 28.35 57.59
C GLY A 223 -36.23 28.42 59.14
N MET A 224 -35.83 29.58 59.67
CA MET A 224 -35.85 30.03 61.08
C MET A 224 -34.84 29.38 62.04
#